data_AF-A0A7V9H9F7-F1
#
_entry.id   AF-A0A7V9H9F7-F1
#
_cell.length_a   1.000
_cell.length_b   1.000
_cell.length_c   1.000
_cell.angle_alpha   90.00
_cell.angle_beta   90.00
_cell.angle_gamma   90.00
#
_symmetry.space_group_name_H-M   'P 1'
#
loop_
_entity.id
_entity.type
_entity.pdbx_description
1 polymer ?
#
loop_
_entity_poly.entity_id
_entity_poly.type
_entity_poly.pdbx_seq_one_letter_code
_entity_poly.pdbx_strand_id
1 'polypeptide(L)'
;MDIKKIGIITFHRSHNYGAVLQAYALLTTLKKMGHNVEIIDYWPKYREGDYSLFNFRSKPNNGKITLASTLKTSLKRVLTLPNRWKVYARFNNFIKHRLKVANTSNQLGSGIADKYDVIVCGSDQIWRYKSGRIAGFDDVYFAKYPLNKNVTKLSYGASMGDMDLDEDAKKIFSKLIENLDFISVREDSLLELVKPLTIKLAVKVLDPVFLISEAEWGKLIKRNDNKKKYLLFYHFLENQEAINLAKKIAKERKLEIIQVRGVNLNVSPFSPGNIKHSAGPIDFITLIAYADYVVSTSY
;
A
#
# COMPACT_ATOMS: atom_id res chain seq x y z
N MET A 1 -20.37 -0.71 24.01
CA MET A 1 -19.22 -1.59 23.74
C MET A 1 -18.07 -1.11 24.59
N ASP A 2 -17.32 -2.03 25.21
CA ASP A 2 -16.11 -1.66 25.94
C ASP A 2 -15.06 -1.09 24.99
N ILE A 3 -14.37 -0.05 25.43
CA ILE A 3 -13.24 0.54 24.69
C ILE A 3 -12.11 -0.49 24.68
N LYS A 4 -11.75 -0.97 23.48
CA LYS A 4 -10.61 -1.87 23.28
C LYS A 4 -9.39 -1.08 22.80
N LYS A 5 -8.20 -1.58 23.16
CA LYS A 5 -6.95 -1.14 22.55
C LYS A 5 -6.61 -2.05 21.37
N ILE A 6 -6.59 -1.47 20.17
CA ILE A 6 -6.47 -2.20 18.90
C ILE A 6 -5.14 -1.84 18.22
N GLY A 7 -4.39 -2.87 17.84
CA GLY A 7 -3.16 -2.74 17.06
C GLY A 7 -3.36 -3.20 15.63
N ILE A 8 -3.09 -2.35 14.65
CA ILE A 8 -3.18 -2.71 13.22
C ILE A 8 -1.79 -3.06 12.69
N ILE A 9 -1.65 -4.18 12.00
CA ILE A 9 -0.43 -4.61 11.32
C ILE A 9 -0.65 -4.62 9.80
N THR A 10 0.11 -3.79 9.09
CA THR A 10 0.02 -3.63 7.63
C THR A 10 1.27 -2.96 7.06
N PHE A 11 1.36 -2.80 5.74
CA PHE A 11 2.47 -2.11 5.05
C PHE A 11 2.41 -0.57 5.21
N HIS A 12 2.29 -0.10 6.43
CA HIS A 12 2.09 1.31 6.78
C HIS A 12 3.26 2.23 6.41
N ARG A 13 4.49 1.71 6.26
CA ARG A 13 5.66 2.48 5.80
C ARG A 13 5.83 2.51 4.28
N SER A 14 4.94 1.89 3.53
CA SER A 14 5.05 1.83 2.08
C SER A 14 4.87 3.21 1.44
N HIS A 15 5.72 3.59 0.48
CA HIS A 15 5.46 4.74 -0.38
C HIS A 15 4.56 4.31 -1.55
N ASN A 16 3.39 3.80 -1.20
CA ASN A 16 2.31 3.39 -2.10
C ASN A 16 1.02 4.06 -1.61
N TYR A 17 0.29 4.71 -2.53
CA TYR A 17 -0.92 5.44 -2.20
C TYR A 17 -2.00 4.53 -1.62
N GLY A 18 -2.29 3.40 -2.26
CA GLY A 18 -3.26 2.42 -1.77
C GLY A 18 -2.94 1.97 -0.35
N ALA A 19 -1.71 1.49 -0.12
CA ALA A 19 -1.27 0.99 1.19
C ALA A 19 -1.52 1.98 2.35
N VAL A 20 -1.07 3.24 2.19
CA VAL A 20 -1.20 4.23 3.27
C VAL A 20 -2.62 4.76 3.43
N LEU A 21 -3.41 4.82 2.35
CA LEU A 21 -4.79 5.27 2.39
C LEU A 21 -5.72 4.19 2.99
N GLN A 22 -5.48 2.92 2.68
CA GLN A 22 -6.13 1.80 3.34
C GLN A 22 -5.86 1.78 4.84
N ALA A 23 -4.58 1.92 5.23
CA ALA A 23 -4.20 2.00 6.64
C ALA A 23 -4.89 3.17 7.36
N TYR A 24 -4.94 4.34 6.71
CA TYR A 24 -5.64 5.51 7.25
C TYR A 24 -7.14 5.28 7.42
N ALA A 25 -7.79 4.69 6.42
CA ALA A 25 -9.24 4.47 6.44
C ALA A 25 -9.66 3.44 7.50
N LEU A 26 -8.90 2.33 7.64
CA LEU A 26 -9.12 1.34 8.69
C LEU A 26 -8.91 1.92 10.08
N LEU A 27 -7.80 2.65 10.28
CA LEU A 27 -7.50 3.35 11.53
C LEU A 27 -8.62 4.33 11.91
N THR A 28 -9.09 5.12 10.94
CA THR A 28 -10.14 6.12 11.14
C THR A 28 -11.47 5.47 11.50
N THR A 29 -11.83 4.39 10.80
CA THR A 29 -13.07 3.64 11.04
C THR A 29 -13.10 3.08 12.46
N LEU A 30 -12.04 2.37 12.88
CA LEU A 30 -11.98 1.77 14.21
C LEU A 30 -11.95 2.82 15.34
N LYS A 31 -11.33 3.99 15.11
CA LYS A 31 -11.39 5.12 16.05
C LYS A 31 -12.80 5.69 16.18
N LYS A 32 -13.53 5.81 15.08
CA LYS A 32 -14.94 6.28 15.10
C LYS A 32 -15.86 5.32 15.85
N MET A 33 -15.53 4.03 15.85
CA MET A 33 -16.24 3.02 16.66
C MET A 33 -15.96 3.16 18.16
N GLY A 34 -15.15 4.13 18.60
CA GLY A 34 -14.87 4.42 20.00
C GLY A 34 -13.68 3.69 20.59
N HIS A 35 -12.83 3.07 19.77
CA HIS A 35 -11.67 2.29 20.24
C HIS A 35 -10.37 3.10 20.25
N ASN A 36 -9.40 2.67 21.07
CA ASN A 36 -8.05 3.24 21.05
C ASN A 36 -7.18 2.46 20.05
N VAL A 37 -6.93 3.07 18.90
CA VAL A 37 -6.31 2.38 17.76
C VAL A 37 -4.96 2.98 17.40
N GLU A 38 -3.97 2.12 17.18
CA GLU A 38 -2.61 2.47 16.76
C GLU A 38 -2.15 1.51 15.67
N ILE A 39 -1.28 2.01 14.77
CA ILE A 39 -0.57 1.12 13.84
C ILE A 39 0.65 0.56 14.57
N ILE A 40 0.78 -0.76 14.62
CA ILE A 40 1.98 -1.41 15.16
C ILE A 40 3.12 -1.20 14.17
N ASP A 41 4.25 -0.75 14.68
CA ASP A 41 5.41 -0.38 13.88
C ASP A 41 6.24 -1.61 13.45
N TYR A 42 5.66 -2.42 12.56
CA TYR A 42 6.33 -3.55 11.94
C TYR A 42 6.78 -3.24 10.51
N TRP A 43 8.06 -3.44 10.25
CA TRP A 43 8.61 -3.43 8.89
C TRP A 43 9.51 -4.64 8.67
N PRO A 44 9.18 -5.52 7.73
CA PRO A 44 9.91 -6.76 7.58
C PRO A 44 11.31 -6.54 7.02
N LYS A 45 12.28 -7.35 7.47
CA LYS A 45 13.69 -7.29 7.03
C LYS A 45 13.85 -7.37 5.51
N TYR A 46 13.02 -8.15 4.82
CA TYR A 46 13.09 -8.28 3.36
C TYR A 46 12.69 -7.00 2.60
N ARG A 47 12.02 -6.05 3.27
CA ARG A 47 11.73 -4.70 2.77
C ARG A 47 12.66 -3.64 3.34
N GLU A 48 13.69 -4.02 4.10
CA GLU A 48 14.69 -3.05 4.54
C GLU A 48 15.38 -2.41 3.34
N GLY A 49 15.52 -1.09 3.42
CA GLY A 49 16.03 -0.26 2.34
C GLY A 49 14.99 0.11 1.28
N ASP A 50 13.78 -0.48 1.26
CA ASP A 50 12.72 -0.02 0.36
C ASP A 50 12.49 1.49 0.51
N TYR A 51 12.27 2.17 -0.62
CA TYR A 51 12.08 3.62 -0.68
C TYR A 51 13.26 4.47 -0.19
N SER A 52 14.42 3.88 0.10
CA SER A 52 15.65 4.65 0.32
C SER A 52 15.94 5.52 -0.89
N LEU A 53 16.24 6.80 -0.61
CA LEU A 53 16.59 7.79 -1.61
C LEU A 53 17.88 7.41 -2.36
N PHE A 54 18.75 6.65 -1.71
CA PHE A 54 20.07 6.26 -2.20
C PHE A 54 20.16 4.75 -2.43
N ASN A 55 19.07 4.09 -2.81
CA ASN A 55 19.13 2.66 -3.14
C ASN A 55 20.04 2.39 -4.35
N PHE A 56 21.26 1.94 -4.07
CA PHE A 56 22.25 1.50 -5.07
C PHE A 56 22.01 0.07 -5.58
N ARG A 57 20.88 -0.57 -5.22
CA ARG A 57 20.47 -1.86 -5.77
C ARG A 57 20.11 -1.70 -7.26
N SER A 58 21.12 -1.63 -8.11
CA SER A 58 20.99 -1.91 -9.53
C SER A 58 20.60 -3.38 -9.68
N LYS A 59 19.43 -3.66 -10.26
CA LYS A 59 19.20 -4.96 -10.87
C LYS A 59 20.33 -5.16 -11.89
N PRO A 60 21.11 -6.25 -11.82
CA PRO A 60 21.99 -6.58 -12.93
C PRO A 60 21.07 -6.78 -14.13
N ASN A 61 21.15 -5.90 -15.12
CA ASN A 61 20.62 -6.24 -16.43
C ASN A 61 21.48 -7.40 -16.92
N ASN A 62 20.86 -8.46 -17.44
CA ASN A 62 21.55 -9.58 -18.08
C ASN A 62 22.27 -9.20 -19.39
N GLY A 63 22.55 -7.90 -19.61
CA GLY A 63 23.27 -7.35 -20.75
C GLY A 63 24.58 -6.70 -20.30
N LYS A 64 25.55 -6.59 -21.22
CA LYS A 64 26.85 -5.95 -20.95
C LYS A 64 26.64 -4.54 -20.39
N ILE A 65 27.02 -4.34 -19.12
CA ILE A 65 27.00 -3.03 -18.48
C ILE A 65 28.07 -2.18 -19.15
N THR A 66 27.65 -1.11 -19.84
CA THR A 66 28.58 -0.15 -20.46
C THR A 66 28.78 1.04 -19.53
N LEU A 67 29.92 1.71 -19.67
CA LEU A 67 30.22 2.95 -18.94
C LEU A 67 29.14 4.02 -19.23
N ALA A 68 28.71 4.13 -20.48
CA ALA A 68 27.65 5.05 -20.90
C ALA A 68 26.29 4.77 -20.25
N SER A 69 25.86 3.50 -20.13
CA SER A 69 24.59 3.17 -19.48
C SER A 69 24.64 3.41 -17.97
N THR A 70 25.81 3.23 -17.36
CA THR A 70 26.08 3.52 -15.95
C THR A 70 26.01 5.02 -15.69
N LEU A 71 26.73 5.84 -16.47
CA LEU A 71 26.70 7.30 -16.37
C LEU A 71 25.30 7.87 -16.60
N LYS A 72 24.57 7.39 -17.62
CA LYS A 72 23.19 7.82 -17.89
C LYS A 72 22.26 7.51 -16.71
N THR A 73 22.44 6.35 -16.08
CA THR A 73 21.66 5.96 -14.89
C THR A 73 22.00 6.83 -13.68
N SER A 74 23.28 7.09 -13.44
CA SER A 74 23.75 7.94 -12.34
C SER A 74 23.29 9.39 -12.51
N LEU A 75 23.43 9.97 -13.69
CA LEU A 75 22.97 11.32 -13.99
C LEU A 75 21.46 11.45 -13.79
N LYS A 76 20.68 10.49 -14.29
CA LYS A 76 19.23 10.45 -14.07
C LYS A 76 18.86 10.36 -12.59
N ARG A 77 19.60 9.59 -11.78
CA ARG A 77 19.39 9.51 -10.32
C ARG A 77 19.59 10.87 -9.66
N VAL A 78 20.67 11.58 -10.00
CA VAL A 78 20.95 12.92 -9.47
C VAL A 78 19.88 13.92 -9.87
N LEU A 79 19.53 13.98 -11.17
CA LEU A 79 18.52 14.92 -11.69
C LEU A 79 17.11 14.67 -11.11
N THR A 80 16.77 13.43 -10.78
CA THR A 80 15.46 13.10 -10.21
C THR A 80 15.42 13.15 -8.68
N LEU A 81 16.58 13.28 -8.02
CA LEU A 81 16.71 13.25 -6.56
C LEU A 81 15.84 14.29 -5.84
N PRO A 82 15.76 15.57 -6.27
CA PRO A 82 14.92 16.55 -5.59
C PRO A 82 13.43 16.18 -5.60
N ASN A 83 12.93 15.63 -6.72
CA ASN A 83 11.54 15.19 -6.82
C ASN A 83 11.30 13.93 -5.98
N ARG A 84 12.23 12.96 -6.02
CA ARG A 84 12.17 11.76 -5.16
C ARG A 84 12.15 12.13 -3.68
N TRP A 85 12.97 13.10 -3.27
CA TRP A 85 12.99 13.60 -1.90
C TRP A 85 11.66 14.27 -1.51
N LYS A 86 11.07 15.08 -2.39
CA LYS A 86 9.74 15.67 -2.14
C LYS A 86 8.66 14.62 -1.94
N VAL A 87 8.59 13.60 -2.80
CA VAL A 87 7.64 12.48 -2.64
C VAL A 87 7.89 11.76 -1.32
N TYR A 88 9.14 11.38 -1.06
CA TYR A 88 9.55 10.71 0.17
C TYR A 88 9.13 11.49 1.42
N ALA A 89 9.41 12.80 1.45
CA ALA A 89 9.05 13.68 2.55
C ALA A 89 7.54 13.78 2.75
N ARG A 90 6.75 13.85 1.67
CA ARG A 90 5.29 13.92 1.74
C ARG A 90 4.65 12.62 2.22
N PHE A 91 5.15 11.47 1.77
CA PHE A 91 4.71 10.16 2.28
C PHE A 91 5.02 10.00 3.76
N ASN A 92 6.26 10.29 4.17
CA ASN A 92 6.65 10.18 5.58
C ASN A 92 5.92 11.19 6.46
N ASN A 93 5.63 12.39 5.95
CA ASN A 93 4.79 13.35 6.66
C ASN A 93 3.38 12.78 6.87
N PHE A 94 2.76 12.17 5.86
CA PHE A 94 1.46 11.52 6.01
C PHE A 94 1.51 10.39 7.03
N ILE A 95 2.47 9.47 6.92
CA ILE A 95 2.63 8.34 7.83
C ILE A 95 2.78 8.83 9.28
N LYS A 96 3.70 9.78 9.51
CA LYS A 96 3.98 10.32 10.85
C LYS A 96 2.77 11.01 11.48
N HIS A 97 2.02 11.81 10.72
CA HIS A 97 0.98 12.68 11.28
C HIS A 97 -0.45 12.14 11.13
N ARG A 98 -0.66 11.11 10.29
CA ARG A 98 -2.01 10.57 10.01
C ARG A 98 -2.19 9.12 10.46
N LEU A 99 -1.12 8.33 10.56
CA LEU A 99 -1.25 6.90 10.87
C LEU A 99 -1.07 6.54 12.36
N LYS A 100 -0.82 7.49 13.27
CA LYS A 100 -0.63 7.23 14.73
C LYS A 100 0.14 5.92 14.98
N VAL A 101 1.37 5.88 14.46
CA VAL A 101 2.25 4.71 14.57
C VAL A 101 2.73 4.59 16.00
N ALA A 102 2.67 3.38 16.57
CA ALA A 102 3.13 3.11 17.92
C ALA A 102 4.64 3.37 18.03
N ASN A 103 5.07 4.00 19.11
CA ASN A 103 6.48 4.18 19.42
C ASN A 103 7.08 2.84 19.90
N THR A 104 7.37 1.96 18.96
CA THR A 104 7.93 0.63 19.23
C THR A 104 9.12 0.37 18.29
N SER A 105 10.16 -0.28 18.81
CA SER A 105 11.29 -0.69 17.97
C SER A 105 10.81 -1.64 16.86
N ASN A 106 11.50 -1.61 15.70
CA ASN A 106 11.18 -2.33 14.45
C ASN A 106 11.01 -3.87 14.55
N GLN A 107 11.03 -4.44 15.75
CA GLN A 107 10.83 -5.85 15.98
C GLN A 107 9.62 -5.99 16.89
N LEU A 108 8.63 -6.78 16.47
CA LEU A 108 7.63 -7.35 17.38
C LEU A 108 8.37 -8.23 18.38
N GLY A 109 8.96 -7.61 19.40
CA GLY A 109 9.48 -8.29 20.57
C GLY A 109 8.32 -8.80 21.41
N SER A 110 8.63 -9.76 22.27
CA SER A 110 7.73 -10.14 23.37
C SER A 110 7.32 -8.88 24.13
N GLY A 111 6.01 -8.60 24.20
CA GLY A 111 5.47 -7.45 24.92
C GLY A 111 4.83 -6.34 24.10
N ILE A 112 5.17 -6.13 22.81
CA ILE A 112 4.50 -5.07 22.03
C ILE A 112 3.05 -5.45 21.75
N ALA A 113 2.85 -6.67 21.24
CA ALA A 113 1.53 -7.20 20.94
C ALA A 113 0.67 -7.37 22.20
N ASP A 114 1.28 -7.63 23.35
CA ASP A 114 0.61 -7.78 24.65
C ASP A 114 -0.04 -6.47 25.14
N LYS A 115 0.28 -5.33 24.54
CA LYS A 115 -0.36 -4.04 24.85
C LYS A 115 -1.77 -3.91 24.26
N TYR A 116 -2.17 -4.82 23.37
CA TYR A 116 -3.43 -4.72 22.63
C TYR A 116 -4.41 -5.80 23.09
N ASP A 117 -5.70 -5.48 23.07
CA ASP A 117 -6.76 -6.44 23.30
C ASP A 117 -7.12 -7.15 21.99
N VAL A 118 -6.95 -6.44 20.88
CA VAL A 118 -7.22 -6.93 19.52
C VAL A 118 -6.07 -6.56 18.58
N ILE A 119 -5.69 -7.50 17.72
CA ILE A 119 -4.75 -7.30 16.62
C ILE A 119 -5.47 -7.50 15.30
N VAL A 120 -5.35 -6.51 14.42
CA VAL A 120 -5.96 -6.51 13.08
C VAL A 120 -4.85 -6.54 12.03
N CYS A 121 -4.77 -7.62 11.27
CA CYS A 121 -3.86 -7.76 10.13
C CYS A 121 -4.56 -7.30 8.84
N GLY A 122 -3.96 -6.37 8.09
CA GLY A 122 -4.48 -5.96 6.78
C GLY A 122 -4.64 -4.46 6.59
N SER A 123 -5.18 -4.00 5.47
CA SER A 123 -5.87 -4.74 4.38
C SER A 123 -5.09 -4.83 3.06
N ASP A 124 -3.79 -4.57 3.07
CA ASP A 124 -2.98 -4.61 1.85
C ASP A 124 -2.65 -6.08 1.46
N GLN A 125 -1.79 -6.29 0.45
CA GLN A 125 -1.26 -7.57 -0.01
C GLN A 125 -0.31 -8.23 1.01
N ILE A 126 -0.71 -8.27 2.29
CA ILE A 126 0.06 -8.76 3.42
C ILE A 126 0.27 -10.28 3.39
N TRP A 127 -0.57 -11.02 2.66
CA TRP A 127 -0.46 -12.46 2.49
C TRP A 127 0.22 -12.87 1.19
N ARG A 128 0.83 -11.93 0.48
CA ARG A 128 1.58 -12.24 -0.74
C ARG A 128 2.68 -13.26 -0.46
N TYR A 129 2.63 -14.39 -1.17
CA TYR A 129 3.70 -15.37 -1.13
C TYR A 129 4.95 -14.80 -1.79
N LYS A 130 6.07 -14.83 -1.06
CA LYS A 130 7.35 -14.36 -1.58
C LYS A 130 8.02 -15.50 -2.32
N SER A 131 8.46 -15.23 -3.56
CA SER A 131 9.34 -16.11 -4.32
C SER A 131 10.80 -15.61 -4.26
N GLY A 132 11.77 -16.53 -4.38
CA GLY A 132 13.20 -16.21 -4.40
C GLY A 132 13.94 -16.53 -3.10
N ARG A 133 14.99 -15.74 -2.77
CA ARG A 133 15.94 -16.06 -1.67
C ARG A 133 15.32 -16.10 -0.27
N ILE A 134 14.18 -15.44 -0.08
CA ILE A 134 13.39 -15.47 1.16
C ILE A 134 11.98 -15.91 0.77
N ALA A 135 11.87 -17.19 0.41
CA ALA A 135 10.60 -17.79 0.02
C ALA A 135 9.68 -17.96 1.25
N GLY A 136 8.37 -17.88 1.01
CA GLY A 136 7.37 -18.12 2.05
C GLY A 136 6.50 -16.91 2.38
N PHE A 137 5.66 -17.11 3.40
CA PHE A 137 4.85 -16.05 3.97
C PHE A 137 5.63 -15.26 5.03
N ASP A 138 5.00 -14.26 5.63
CA ASP A 138 5.53 -13.55 6.77
C ASP A 138 4.56 -13.75 7.95
N ASP A 139 4.98 -14.56 8.92
CA ASP A 139 4.22 -15.00 10.08
C ASP A 139 3.57 -13.84 10.86
N VAL A 140 4.20 -12.66 10.85
CA VAL A 140 3.66 -11.47 11.53
C VAL A 140 2.32 -11.03 10.96
N TYR A 141 2.11 -11.15 9.65
CA TYR A 141 0.84 -10.79 9.01
C TYR A 141 -0.27 -11.83 9.21
N PHE A 142 0.02 -12.90 9.94
CA PHE A 142 -0.95 -13.87 10.44
C PHE A 142 -1.05 -13.84 11.97
N ALA A 143 -0.50 -12.80 12.61
CA ALA A 143 -0.41 -12.66 14.06
C ALA A 143 0.26 -13.86 14.75
N LYS A 144 1.20 -14.53 14.07
CA LYS A 144 1.93 -15.69 14.57
C LYS A 144 3.27 -15.25 15.17
N TYR A 145 3.26 -14.97 16.46
CA TYR A 145 4.44 -14.66 17.28
C TYR A 145 4.09 -14.87 18.77
N PRO A 146 5.09 -14.95 19.67
CA PRO A 146 4.84 -15.15 21.10
C PRO A 146 3.97 -14.05 21.69
N LEU A 147 2.95 -14.45 22.46
CA LEU A 147 2.06 -13.58 23.23
C LEU A 147 2.09 -14.04 24.69
N ASN A 148 2.13 -13.09 25.62
CA ASN A 148 2.10 -13.37 27.06
C ASN A 148 0.67 -13.29 27.64
N LYS A 149 -0.33 -12.98 26.80
CA LYS A 149 -1.74 -12.96 27.16
C LYS A 149 -2.62 -13.38 25.99
N ASN A 150 -3.87 -13.67 26.28
CA ASN A 150 -4.88 -13.89 25.23
C ASN A 150 -5.22 -12.56 24.55
N VAL A 151 -5.07 -12.53 23.22
CA VAL A 151 -5.37 -11.39 22.35
C VAL A 151 -6.22 -11.89 21.21
N THR A 152 -7.31 -11.18 20.89
CA THR A 152 -8.11 -11.50 19.70
C THR A 152 -7.37 -11.09 18.44
N LYS A 153 -7.21 -12.00 17.49
CA LYS A 153 -6.47 -11.80 16.25
C LYS A 153 -7.43 -11.92 15.08
N LEU A 154 -7.44 -10.95 14.18
CA LEU A 154 -8.27 -11.02 12.99
C LEU A 154 -7.60 -10.41 11.77
N SER A 155 -7.98 -10.88 10.58
CA SER A 155 -7.69 -10.14 9.35
C SER A 155 -8.86 -9.23 8.98
N TYR A 156 -8.54 -8.00 8.56
CA TYR A 156 -9.52 -7.13 7.91
C TYR A 156 -9.15 -6.93 6.44
N GLY A 157 -9.96 -7.47 5.53
CA GLY A 157 -9.79 -7.27 4.09
C GLY A 157 -8.40 -7.63 3.58
N ALA A 158 -7.77 -8.67 4.14
CA ALA A 158 -6.44 -9.08 3.71
C ALA A 158 -6.44 -9.50 2.24
N SER A 159 -5.28 -9.30 1.59
CA SER A 159 -5.08 -9.59 0.19
C SER A 159 -3.80 -10.39 -0.02
N MET A 160 -3.80 -11.22 -1.06
CA MET A 160 -2.67 -12.05 -1.45
C MET A 160 -1.97 -11.49 -2.71
N GLY A 161 -2.69 -10.72 -3.52
CA GLY A 161 -2.20 -10.25 -4.81
C GLY A 161 -2.07 -11.41 -5.80
N ASP A 162 -0.87 -11.96 -5.92
CA ASP A 162 -0.61 -13.11 -6.77
C ASP A 162 -0.95 -14.40 -6.02
N MET A 163 -1.82 -15.23 -6.61
CA MET A 163 -2.39 -16.43 -5.98
C MET A 163 -1.83 -17.73 -6.56
N ASP A 164 -0.70 -17.66 -7.26
CA ASP A 164 0.01 -18.85 -7.74
C ASP A 164 0.74 -19.55 -6.56
N LEU A 165 0.01 -20.42 -5.86
CA LEU A 165 0.51 -21.23 -4.75
C LEU A 165 0.59 -22.70 -5.15
N ASP A 166 1.75 -23.31 -4.95
CA ASP A 166 1.88 -24.76 -4.96
C ASP A 166 1.21 -25.41 -3.73
N GLU A 167 1.09 -26.73 -3.74
CA GLU A 167 0.42 -27.47 -2.67
C GLU A 167 1.10 -27.35 -1.31
N ASP A 168 2.42 -27.16 -1.27
CA ASP A 168 3.14 -27.00 0.00
C ASP A 168 2.96 -25.58 0.57
N ALA A 169 2.96 -24.56 -0.28
CA ALA A 169 2.61 -23.20 0.07
C ALA A 169 1.16 -23.13 0.58
N LYS A 170 0.21 -23.84 -0.04
CA LYS A 170 -1.18 -23.94 0.46
C LYS A 170 -1.25 -24.57 1.85
N LYS A 171 -0.51 -25.65 2.10
CA LYS A 171 -0.43 -26.29 3.44
C LYS A 171 0.13 -25.33 4.50
N ILE A 172 1.18 -24.58 4.16
CA ILE A 172 1.76 -23.57 5.05
C ILE A 172 0.73 -22.47 5.31
N PHE A 173 0.08 -21.96 4.27
CA PHE A 173 -0.93 -20.92 4.36
C PHE A 173 -2.11 -21.35 5.25
N SER A 174 -2.64 -22.57 5.05
CA SER A 174 -3.68 -23.17 5.90
C SER A 174 -3.27 -23.18 7.39
N LYS A 175 -2.05 -23.60 7.72
CA LYS A 175 -1.54 -23.56 9.10
C LYS A 175 -1.40 -22.13 9.65
N LEU A 176 -1.09 -21.15 8.80
CA LEU A 176 -0.91 -19.77 9.23
C LEU A 176 -2.24 -19.08 9.52
N ILE A 177 -3.25 -19.23 8.67
CA ILE A 177 -4.57 -18.62 8.87
C ILE A 177 -5.28 -19.14 10.13
N GLU A 178 -4.94 -20.35 10.59
CA GLU A 178 -5.42 -20.87 11.87
C GLU A 178 -4.98 -20.06 13.10
N ASN A 179 -3.97 -19.19 12.96
CA ASN A 179 -3.59 -18.27 14.04
C ASN A 179 -4.59 -17.13 14.23
N LEU A 180 -5.49 -16.89 13.28
CA LEU A 180 -6.50 -15.83 13.33
C LEU A 180 -7.81 -16.37 13.90
N ASP A 181 -8.46 -15.62 14.78
CA ASP A 181 -9.78 -15.95 15.33
C ASP A 181 -10.89 -15.61 14.34
N PHE A 182 -10.72 -14.52 13.58
CA PHE A 182 -11.66 -14.10 12.53
C PHE A 182 -10.92 -13.79 11.24
N ILE A 183 -11.49 -14.24 10.12
CA ILE A 183 -10.85 -14.13 8.81
C ILE A 183 -11.74 -13.31 7.89
N SER A 184 -11.21 -12.21 7.38
CA SER A 184 -11.80 -11.50 6.25
C SER A 184 -10.79 -11.12 5.18
N VAL A 185 -11.27 -11.13 3.94
CA VAL A 185 -10.54 -10.85 2.70
C VAL A 185 -11.36 -9.90 1.83
N ARG A 186 -10.72 -9.20 0.88
CA ARG A 186 -11.42 -8.20 0.05
C ARG A 186 -11.73 -8.68 -1.37
N GLU A 187 -11.08 -9.74 -1.83
CA GLU A 187 -11.28 -10.33 -3.16
C GLU A 187 -12.07 -11.64 -3.10
N ASP A 188 -13.05 -11.82 -4.00
CA ASP A 188 -13.80 -13.07 -4.13
C ASP A 188 -12.89 -14.27 -4.43
N SER A 189 -11.89 -14.08 -5.28
CA SER A 189 -10.92 -15.13 -5.63
C SER A 189 -10.12 -15.65 -4.43
N LEU A 190 -9.70 -14.74 -3.53
CA LEU A 190 -8.98 -15.13 -2.31
C LEU A 190 -9.94 -15.80 -1.31
N LEU A 191 -11.21 -15.38 -1.26
CA LEU A 191 -12.20 -16.05 -0.42
C LEU A 191 -12.38 -17.52 -0.86
N GLU A 192 -12.52 -17.77 -2.16
CA GLU A 192 -12.63 -19.14 -2.69
C GLU A 192 -11.37 -19.99 -2.43
N LEU A 193 -10.19 -19.37 -2.42
CA LEU A 193 -8.95 -20.05 -2.01
C LEU A 193 -8.95 -20.40 -0.51
N VAL A 194 -9.41 -19.52 0.36
CA VAL A 194 -9.36 -19.68 1.83
C VAL A 194 -10.38 -20.68 2.35
N LYS A 195 -11.60 -20.68 1.79
CA LYS A 195 -12.73 -21.53 2.24
C LYS A 195 -12.37 -23.00 2.47
N PRO A 196 -11.69 -23.71 1.55
CA PRO A 196 -11.35 -25.12 1.76
C PRO A 196 -10.14 -25.34 2.69
N LEU A 197 -9.44 -24.28 3.10
CA LEU A 197 -8.17 -24.38 3.85
C LEU A 197 -8.34 -24.21 5.38
N THR A 198 -9.54 -23.89 5.85
CA THR A 198 -9.87 -23.73 7.27
C THR A 198 -11.33 -24.06 7.53
N ILE A 199 -11.65 -24.51 8.75
CA ILE A 199 -13.04 -24.68 9.20
C ILE A 199 -13.66 -23.35 9.68
N LYS A 200 -12.85 -22.31 9.86
CA LYS A 200 -13.31 -21.01 10.33
C LYS A 200 -14.07 -20.29 9.23
N LEU A 201 -15.06 -19.50 9.65
CA LEU A 201 -15.79 -18.65 8.71
C LEU A 201 -14.86 -17.55 8.18
N ALA A 202 -14.53 -17.63 6.89
CA ALA A 202 -13.94 -16.54 6.15
C ALA A 202 -15.03 -15.72 5.46
N VAL A 203 -14.95 -14.39 5.55
CA VAL A 203 -15.94 -13.48 4.94
C VAL A 203 -15.29 -12.51 3.96
N LYS A 204 -16.01 -12.15 2.90
CA LYS A 204 -15.64 -11.03 2.05
C LYS A 204 -16.08 -9.73 2.70
N VAL A 205 -15.19 -8.74 2.72
CA VAL A 205 -15.46 -7.38 3.20
C VAL A 205 -15.07 -6.34 2.16
N LEU A 206 -15.54 -5.12 2.34
CA LEU A 206 -15.08 -3.98 1.54
C LEU A 206 -13.63 -3.63 1.86
N ASP A 207 -12.91 -3.16 0.84
CA ASP A 207 -11.64 -2.48 1.05
C ASP A 207 -11.81 -1.30 2.02
N PRO A 208 -10.91 -1.10 3.01
CA PRO A 208 -11.02 -0.02 3.97
C PRO A 208 -11.23 1.36 3.38
N VAL A 209 -10.75 1.65 2.16
CA VAL A 209 -10.96 2.97 1.54
C VAL A 209 -12.44 3.33 1.37
N PHE A 210 -13.33 2.33 1.32
CA PHE A 210 -14.77 2.49 1.22
C PHE A 210 -15.49 2.56 2.59
N LEU A 211 -14.78 2.36 3.71
CA LEU A 211 -15.36 2.42 5.06
C LEU A 211 -15.53 3.86 5.58
N ILE A 212 -14.82 4.81 4.98
CA ILE A 212 -14.93 6.22 5.30
C ILE A 212 -15.61 6.97 4.16
N SER A 213 -16.47 7.91 4.54
CA SER A 213 -17.31 8.66 3.62
C SER A 213 -16.53 9.70 2.82
N GLU A 214 -17.11 10.17 1.72
CA GLU A 214 -16.58 11.28 0.93
C GLU A 214 -16.32 12.52 1.79
N ALA A 215 -17.22 12.88 2.69
CA ALA A 215 -17.05 14.02 3.60
C ALA A 215 -15.83 13.86 4.52
N GLU A 216 -15.48 12.63 4.88
CA GLU A 216 -14.30 12.34 5.70
C GLU A 216 -13.01 12.43 4.90
N TRP A 217 -13.00 11.91 3.68
CA TRP A 217 -11.92 12.16 2.72
C TRP A 217 -11.78 13.66 2.43
N GLY A 218 -12.90 14.38 2.36
CA GLY A 218 -13.01 15.84 2.23
C GLY A 218 -12.15 16.62 3.22
N LYS A 219 -11.99 16.11 4.45
CA LYS A 219 -11.17 16.74 5.49
C LYS A 219 -9.66 16.74 5.16
N LEU A 220 -9.23 15.86 4.26
CA LEU A 220 -7.84 15.79 3.80
C LEU A 220 -7.61 16.56 2.49
N ILE A 221 -8.66 16.74 1.69
CA ILE A 221 -8.56 17.38 0.37
C ILE A 221 -8.10 18.82 0.52
N LYS A 222 -7.06 19.19 -0.23
CA LYS A 222 -6.59 20.58 -0.30
C LYS A 222 -7.45 21.35 -1.29
N ARG A 223 -7.60 22.65 -1.07
CA ARG A 223 -8.17 23.56 -2.08
C ARG A 223 -7.41 23.43 -3.39
N ASN A 224 -8.15 23.25 -4.49
CA ASN A 224 -7.59 23.29 -5.84
C ASN A 224 -7.88 24.64 -6.49
N ASP A 225 -6.85 25.46 -6.65
CA ASP A 225 -6.96 26.74 -7.35
C ASP A 225 -6.86 26.60 -8.88
N ASN A 226 -6.57 25.41 -9.39
CA ASN A 226 -6.54 25.16 -10.83
C ASN A 226 -7.98 25.12 -11.38
N LYS A 227 -8.35 26.13 -12.16
CA LYS A 227 -9.66 26.22 -12.83
C LYS A 227 -9.76 25.38 -14.10
N LYS A 228 -8.66 24.79 -14.58
CA LYS A 228 -8.66 24.00 -15.80
C LYS A 228 -9.18 22.59 -15.55
N LYS A 229 -10.03 22.12 -16.46
CA LYS A 229 -10.50 20.73 -16.50
C LYS A 229 -9.38 19.77 -16.87
N TYR A 230 -9.32 18.63 -16.19
CA TYR A 230 -8.25 17.66 -16.40
C TYR A 230 -8.67 16.21 -16.24
N LEU A 231 -7.94 15.35 -16.93
CA LEU A 231 -7.92 13.92 -16.73
C LEU A 231 -6.73 13.57 -15.84
N LEU A 232 -6.99 12.90 -14.73
CA LEU A 232 -5.95 12.27 -13.92
C LEU A 232 -5.61 10.90 -14.52
N PHE A 233 -4.35 10.73 -14.92
CA PHE A 233 -3.82 9.45 -15.33
C PHE A 233 -2.91 8.89 -14.22
N TYR A 234 -3.43 7.95 -13.43
CA TYR A 234 -2.66 7.28 -12.38
C TYR A 234 -2.22 5.90 -12.85
N HIS A 235 -0.92 5.71 -13.07
CA HIS A 235 -0.40 4.42 -13.53
C HIS A 235 0.73 3.92 -12.64
N PHE A 236 0.58 2.66 -12.21
CA PHE A 236 1.59 1.95 -11.44
C PHE A 236 2.51 1.11 -12.33
N LEU A 237 1.97 0.59 -13.44
CA LEU A 237 2.70 -0.09 -14.51
C LEU A 237 2.42 0.61 -15.83
N GLU A 238 3.41 0.62 -16.71
CA GLU A 238 3.27 1.14 -18.08
C GLU A 238 2.35 0.22 -18.88
N ASN A 239 1.25 0.77 -19.38
CA ASN A 239 0.27 0.06 -20.18
C ASN A 239 -0.14 0.95 -21.36
N GLN A 240 0.14 0.49 -22.58
CA GLN A 240 -0.05 1.27 -23.80
C GLN A 240 -1.53 1.53 -24.09
N GLU A 241 -2.42 0.59 -23.77
CA GLU A 241 -3.86 0.74 -23.95
C GLU A 241 -4.40 1.85 -23.04
N ALA A 242 -4.01 1.86 -21.76
CA ALA A 242 -4.39 2.89 -20.81
C ALA A 242 -3.86 4.28 -21.22
N ILE A 243 -2.62 4.35 -21.73
CA ILE A 243 -2.05 5.59 -22.28
C ILE A 243 -2.87 6.08 -23.49
N ASN A 244 -3.20 5.18 -24.41
CA ASN A 244 -3.97 5.52 -25.60
C ASN A 244 -5.39 5.97 -25.24
N LEU A 245 -6.02 5.31 -24.27
CA LEU A 245 -7.33 5.67 -23.74
C LEU A 245 -7.31 7.06 -23.09
N ALA A 246 -6.34 7.33 -22.22
CA ALA A 246 -6.19 8.65 -21.59
C ALA A 246 -6.00 9.77 -22.63
N LYS A 247 -5.19 9.54 -23.67
CA LYS A 247 -5.00 10.48 -24.78
C LYS A 247 -6.29 10.71 -25.56
N LYS A 248 -7.02 9.63 -25.88
CA LYS A 248 -8.28 9.70 -26.62
C LYS A 248 -9.31 10.54 -25.86
N ILE A 249 -9.56 10.22 -24.58
CA ILE A 249 -10.51 10.95 -23.73
C ILE A 249 -10.09 12.42 -23.60
N ALA A 250 -8.81 12.69 -23.32
CA ALA A 250 -8.34 14.05 -23.16
C ALA A 250 -8.51 14.89 -24.44
N LYS A 251 -8.24 14.32 -25.62
CA LYS A 251 -8.45 15.00 -26.91
C LYS A 251 -9.92 15.28 -27.17
N GLU A 252 -10.78 14.27 -27.03
CA GLU A 252 -12.22 14.39 -27.28
C GLU A 252 -12.91 15.37 -26.33
N ARG A 253 -12.47 15.41 -25.06
CA ARG A 253 -13.05 16.23 -23.99
C ARG A 253 -12.30 17.55 -23.75
N LYS A 254 -11.25 17.84 -24.52
CA LYS A 254 -10.39 19.03 -24.39
C LYS A 254 -9.84 19.22 -22.96
N LEU A 255 -9.32 18.13 -22.38
CA LEU A 255 -8.79 18.10 -21.01
C LEU A 255 -7.27 18.17 -20.98
N GLU A 256 -6.69 18.80 -19.96
CA GLU A 256 -5.28 18.60 -19.64
C GLU A 256 -5.06 17.20 -19.05
N ILE A 257 -3.95 16.53 -19.37
CA ILE A 257 -3.58 15.27 -18.71
C ILE A 257 -2.62 15.59 -17.56
N ILE A 258 -3.03 15.26 -16.34
CA ILE A 258 -2.17 15.24 -15.16
C ILE A 258 -1.77 13.80 -14.88
N GLN A 259 -0.47 13.53 -14.83
CA GLN A 259 0.02 12.18 -14.55
C GLN A 259 0.55 12.05 -13.12
N VAL A 260 0.11 11.00 -12.42
CA VAL A 260 0.70 10.54 -11.15
C VAL A 260 1.23 9.13 -11.36
N ARG A 261 2.43 8.85 -10.83
CA ARG A 261 3.13 7.58 -10.97
C ARG A 261 3.51 7.02 -9.61
N GLY A 262 3.68 5.71 -9.53
CA GLY A 262 4.32 5.05 -8.39
C GLY A 262 5.77 5.53 -8.19
N VAL A 263 6.22 5.60 -6.93
CA VAL A 263 7.49 6.21 -6.50
C VAL A 263 8.75 5.55 -7.11
N ASN A 264 8.63 4.34 -7.66
CA ASN A 264 9.74 3.54 -8.18
C ASN A 264 9.85 3.49 -9.71
N LEU A 265 9.01 4.19 -10.48
CA LEU A 265 9.10 4.15 -11.94
C LEU A 265 10.25 5.01 -12.46
N ASN A 266 11.25 4.36 -13.05
CA ASN A 266 12.33 4.99 -13.79
C ASN A 266 11.75 5.79 -14.96
N VAL A 267 11.80 7.13 -14.86
CA VAL A 267 11.21 8.07 -15.83
C VAL A 267 11.64 7.78 -17.28
N SER A 268 10.72 7.42 -18.16
CA SER A 268 10.92 7.68 -19.59
C SER A 268 10.60 9.16 -19.84
N PRO A 269 11.50 9.96 -20.44
CA PRO A 269 11.30 11.39 -20.64
C PRO A 269 10.21 11.74 -21.67
N PHE A 270 9.58 10.76 -22.33
CA PHE A 270 8.72 10.97 -23.50
C PHE A 270 7.22 10.68 -23.27
N SER A 271 6.68 10.94 -22.07
CA SER A 271 5.23 10.88 -21.89
C SER A 271 4.59 12.27 -21.99
N PRO A 272 3.73 12.54 -22.98
CA PRO A 272 3.05 13.84 -23.11
C PRO A 272 2.11 14.10 -21.93
N GLY A 273 2.12 15.34 -21.40
CA GLY A 273 1.29 15.79 -20.28
C GLY A 273 2.08 16.37 -19.11
N ASN A 274 1.39 17.05 -18.19
CA ASN A 274 2.02 17.64 -17.00
C ASN A 274 2.23 16.55 -15.93
N ILE A 275 3.46 16.04 -15.81
CA ILE A 275 3.77 15.01 -14.82
C ILE A 275 3.94 15.65 -13.43
N LYS A 276 3.10 15.24 -12.47
CA LYS A 276 3.24 15.63 -11.05
C LYS A 276 4.24 14.71 -10.35
N HIS A 277 5.53 14.91 -10.64
CA HIS A 277 6.64 14.13 -10.08
C HIS A 277 6.80 14.18 -8.55
N SER A 278 6.02 15.01 -7.85
CA SER A 278 6.16 15.25 -6.41
C SER A 278 4.91 14.94 -5.59
N ALA A 279 3.86 14.35 -6.17
CA ALA A 279 2.61 14.07 -5.44
C ALA A 279 2.86 13.14 -4.25
N GLY A 280 2.30 13.49 -3.08
CA GLY A 280 2.17 12.61 -1.91
C GLY A 280 0.71 12.21 -1.66
N PRO A 281 0.41 11.47 -0.58
CA PRO A 281 -0.93 10.90 -0.36
C PRO A 281 -2.07 11.92 -0.39
N ILE A 282 -1.89 13.08 0.25
CA ILE A 282 -2.91 14.14 0.23
C ILE A 282 -3.06 14.75 -1.16
N ASP A 283 -1.96 14.94 -1.89
CA ASP A 283 -2.02 15.49 -3.24
C ASP A 283 -2.74 14.51 -4.18
N PHE A 284 -2.54 13.20 -3.99
CA PHE A 284 -3.21 12.16 -4.76
C PHE A 284 -4.72 12.17 -4.55
N ILE A 285 -5.21 12.19 -3.30
CA ILE A 285 -6.66 12.29 -3.02
C ILE A 285 -7.20 13.60 -3.58
N THR A 286 -6.47 14.71 -3.43
CA THR A 286 -6.88 16.01 -3.98
C THR A 286 -7.01 15.94 -5.51
N LEU A 287 -6.05 15.32 -6.20
CA LEU A 287 -6.09 15.17 -7.65
C LEU A 287 -7.23 14.27 -8.11
N ILE A 288 -7.61 13.24 -7.34
CA ILE A 288 -8.77 12.42 -7.67
C ILE A 288 -10.05 13.25 -7.50
N ALA A 289 -10.18 13.96 -6.39
CA ALA A 289 -11.40 14.69 -6.04
C ALA A 289 -11.78 15.80 -7.03
N TYR A 290 -10.79 16.41 -7.69
CA TYR A 290 -11.01 17.47 -8.67
C TYR A 290 -10.87 17.01 -10.12
N ALA A 291 -10.61 15.74 -10.39
CA ALA A 291 -10.47 15.25 -11.76
C ALA A 291 -11.84 15.17 -12.43
N ASP A 292 -11.94 15.63 -13.68
CA ASP A 292 -13.13 15.41 -14.50
C ASP A 292 -13.21 13.94 -14.98
N TYR A 293 -12.04 13.31 -15.17
CA TYR A 293 -11.89 11.92 -15.56
C TYR A 293 -10.69 11.29 -14.88
N VAL A 294 -10.80 10.01 -14.52
CA VAL A 294 -9.67 9.21 -14.02
C VAL A 294 -9.46 8.03 -14.94
N VAL A 295 -8.21 7.84 -15.38
CA VAL A 295 -7.77 6.60 -16.03
C VAL A 295 -6.68 6.00 -15.14
N SER A 296 -6.81 4.72 -14.82
CA SER A 296 -5.83 4.04 -13.99
C SER A 296 -5.49 2.63 -14.44
N THR A 297 -4.27 2.21 -14.11
CA THR A 297 -3.78 0.82 -14.23
C THR A 297 -3.59 0.16 -12.87
N SER A 298 -4.07 0.79 -11.81
CA SER A 298 -4.07 0.28 -10.44
C SER A 298 -5.50 0.27 -9.93
N TYR A 299 -5.82 -0.77 -9.18
CA TYR A 299 -6.97 -0.79 -8.29
C TYR A 299 -6.68 0.06 -7.04
#